data_AF-A0A961WBL0-F1
#
_entry.id   AF-A0A961WBL0-F1
#
_cell.length_a   1.000
_cell.length_b   1.000
_cell.length_c   1.000
_cell.angle_alpha   90.00
_cell.angle_beta   90.00
_cell.angle_gamma   90.00
#
_symmetry.space_group_name_H-M   'P 1'
#
loop_
_entity.id
_entity.type
_entity.pdbx_description
1 polymer ?
#
loop_
_entity_poly.entity_id
_entity_poly.type
_entity_poly.pdbx_seq_one_letter_code
_entity_poly.pdbx_strand_id
1 'polypeptide(L)'
;MVYFDFLFFAATLTLGWGLSLATYRLFALRSEWPMGELHRDKPFVPILLGVFAVVIALLFAAARGGDSGGWWIVLAGLVWAVFWTGFMRVGSQVSLLLAPAATLLLCAAWISVRVPPELGIGTSYAPTSAVGQVRLPVAPDSGARPDFFDGRRVSR
;
A
#
# COMPACT_ATOMS: atom_id res chain seq x y z
N MET A 1 13.57 -6.15 9.82
CA MET A 1 12.14 -6.38 10.14
C MET A 1 11.41 -6.65 8.84
N VAL A 2 10.84 -7.84 8.67
CA VAL A 2 10.04 -8.18 7.48
C VAL A 2 8.74 -7.37 7.56
N TYR A 3 8.64 -6.29 6.79
CA TYR A 3 7.38 -5.55 6.64
C TYR A 3 6.43 -6.44 5.85
N PHE A 4 5.34 -6.89 6.47
CA PHE A 4 4.27 -7.58 5.75
C PHE A 4 3.65 -6.58 4.77
N ASP A 5 3.93 -6.75 3.48
CA ASP A 5 3.36 -5.91 2.44
C ASP A 5 1.97 -6.43 2.06
N PHE A 6 0.97 -6.00 2.82
CA PHE A 6 -0.42 -6.40 2.62
C PHE A 6 -0.93 -6.13 1.20
N LEU A 7 -0.46 -5.05 0.57
CA LEU A 7 -0.83 -4.70 -0.80
C LEU A 7 -0.24 -5.68 -1.83
N PHE A 8 1.02 -6.08 -1.64
CA PHE A 8 1.66 -7.11 -2.46
C PHE A 8 0.90 -8.43 -2.38
N PHE A 9 0.54 -8.88 -1.17
CA PHE A 9 -0.23 -10.11 -0.99
C PHE A 9 -1.64 -9.99 -1.57
N ALA A 10 -2.34 -8.88 -1.31
CA ALA A 10 -3.68 -8.65 -1.86
C ALA A 10 -3.66 -8.67 -3.40
N ALA A 11 -2.68 -8.03 -4.04
CA ALA A 11 -2.53 -8.03 -5.49
C ALA A 11 -2.23 -9.43 -6.03
N THR A 12 -1.33 -10.16 -5.38
CA THR A 12 -0.95 -11.53 -5.75
C THR A 12 -2.15 -12.48 -5.69
N LEU A 13 -2.92 -12.41 -4.59
CA LEU A 13 -4.10 -13.23 -4.38
C LEU A 13 -5.23 -12.86 -5.35
N THR A 14 -5.43 -11.56 -5.61
CA THR A 14 -6.41 -11.06 -6.58
C THR A 14 -6.08 -11.58 -7.98
N LEU A 15 -4.81 -11.51 -8.40
CA LEU A 15 -4.36 -12.03 -9.67
C LEU A 15 -4.58 -13.54 -9.74
N GLY A 16 -4.13 -14.28 -8.72
CA GLY A 16 -4.17 -15.74 -8.76
C GLY A 16 -5.60 -16.31 -8.70
N TRP A 17 -6.48 -15.75 -7.88
CA TRP A 17 -7.90 -16.16 -7.86
C TRP A 17 -8.66 -15.68 -9.10
N GLY A 18 -8.37 -14.48 -9.61
CA GLY A 18 -8.96 -13.98 -10.85
C GLY A 18 -8.57 -14.83 -12.07
N LEU A 19 -7.29 -15.19 -12.18
CA LEU A 19 -6.78 -16.01 -13.28
C LEU A 19 -7.28 -17.45 -13.17
N SER A 20 -7.36 -18.00 -11.95
CA SER A 20 -7.97 -19.30 -11.69
C SER A 20 -9.44 -19.32 -12.14
N LEU A 21 -10.22 -18.30 -11.79
CA LEU A 21 -11.62 -18.18 -12.20
C LEU A 21 -11.79 -18.09 -13.73
N ALA A 22 -10.94 -17.28 -14.39
CA ALA A 22 -11.00 -17.09 -15.84
C ALA A 22 -10.58 -18.36 -16.61
N THR A 23 -9.63 -19.13 -16.09
CA THR A 23 -9.08 -20.32 -16.77
C THR A 23 -9.76 -21.62 -16.37
N TYR A 24 -10.43 -21.68 -15.22
CA TYR A 24 -11.08 -22.89 -14.71
C TYR A 24 -12.01 -23.55 -15.73
N ARG A 25 -12.79 -22.74 -16.48
CA ARG A 25 -13.70 -23.29 -17.50
C ARG A 25 -12.97 -24.07 -18.59
N LEU A 26 -11.82 -23.58 -19.05
CA LEU A 26 -11.03 -24.24 -20.09
C LEU A 26 -10.47 -25.59 -19.59
N PHE A 27 -10.03 -25.64 -18.34
CA PHE A 27 -9.53 -26.86 -17.72
C PHE A 27 -10.66 -27.86 -17.44
N ALA A 28 -11.78 -27.40 -16.89
CA ALA A 28 -12.92 -28.27 -16.59
C ALA A 28 -13.52 -28.93 -17.84
N LEU A 29 -13.57 -28.21 -18.97
CA LEU A 29 -14.02 -28.78 -20.24
C LEU A 29 -13.04 -29.81 -20.82
N ARG A 30 -11.73 -29.64 -20.63
CA ARG A 30 -10.71 -30.59 -21.11
C ARG A 30 -10.53 -31.81 -20.22
N SER A 31 -10.80 -31.67 -18.93
CA SER A 31 -10.55 -32.72 -17.93
C SER A 31 -11.82 -33.36 -17.38
N GLU A 32 -12.98 -33.04 -17.97
CA GLU A 32 -14.32 -33.54 -17.57
C GLU A 32 -14.63 -33.33 -16.08
N TRP A 33 -14.16 -32.22 -15.51
CA TRP A 33 -14.35 -31.95 -14.09
C TRP A 33 -15.80 -31.51 -13.81
N PRO A 34 -16.37 -31.86 -12.63
CA PRO A 34 -17.72 -31.49 -12.27
C PRO A 34 -17.86 -29.97 -12.21
N MET A 35 -18.81 -29.44 -12.98
CA MET A 35 -18.99 -28.02 -13.20
C MET A 35 -20.28 -27.56 -12.54
N GLY A 36 -20.19 -26.52 -11.69
CA GLY A 36 -21.35 -25.93 -11.02
C GLY A 36 -22.33 -25.30 -12.02
N GLU A 37 -23.62 -25.29 -11.69
CA GLU A 37 -24.70 -24.81 -12.56
C GLU A 37 -24.44 -23.42 -13.13
N LEU A 38 -23.85 -22.50 -12.34
CA LEU A 38 -23.53 -21.15 -12.82
C LEU A 38 -22.50 -21.13 -13.96
N HIS A 39 -21.49 -22.00 -13.93
CA HIS A 39 -20.50 -22.11 -15.02
C HIS A 39 -21.07 -22.84 -16.25
N ARG A 40 -22.07 -23.70 -16.04
CA ARG A 40 -22.77 -24.44 -17.10
C ARG A 40 -23.77 -23.55 -17.84
N ASP A 41 -24.55 -22.76 -17.12
CA ASP A 41 -25.64 -21.95 -17.68
C ASP A 41 -25.21 -20.55 -18.09
N LYS A 42 -24.29 -19.92 -17.34
CA LYS A 42 -23.86 -18.54 -17.56
C LYS A 42 -22.33 -18.41 -17.47
N PRO A 43 -21.59 -18.99 -18.43
CA PRO A 43 -20.13 -19.02 -18.40
C PRO A 43 -19.48 -17.64 -18.48
N PHE A 44 -20.18 -16.62 -19.00
CA PHE A 44 -19.67 -15.27 -19.13
C PHE A 44 -19.42 -14.57 -17.78
N VAL A 45 -20.28 -14.80 -16.78
CA VAL A 45 -20.21 -14.11 -15.48
C VAL A 45 -18.88 -14.38 -14.75
N PRO A 46 -18.46 -15.63 -14.50
CA PRO A 46 -17.19 -15.91 -13.86
C PRO A 46 -15.99 -15.42 -14.69
N ILE A 47 -16.03 -15.56 -16.01
CA ILE A 47 -14.90 -15.15 -16.86
C ILE A 47 -14.71 -13.63 -16.78
N LEU A 48 -15.79 -12.85 -16.92
CA LEU A 48 -15.75 -11.38 -16.82
C LEU A 48 -15.22 -10.94 -15.45
N LEU A 49 -15.68 -11.57 -14.38
CA LEU A 49 -15.24 -11.26 -13.02
C LEU A 49 -13.75 -11.56 -12.81
N GLY A 50 -13.29 -12.70 -13.33
CA GLY A 50 -11.90 -13.12 -13.23
C GLY A 50 -10.97 -12.22 -14.05
N VAL A 51 -11.36 -11.88 -15.27
CA VAL A 51 -10.63 -10.93 -16.13
C VAL A 51 -10.58 -9.56 -15.48
N PHE A 52 -11.68 -9.06 -14.92
CA PHE A 52 -11.70 -7.78 -14.23
C PHE A 52 -10.73 -7.75 -13.05
N ALA A 53 -10.71 -8.79 -12.21
CA ALA A 53 -9.76 -8.93 -11.11
C ALA A 53 -8.30 -8.96 -11.59
N VAL A 54 -8.01 -9.72 -12.64
CA VAL A 54 -6.67 -9.79 -13.25
C VAL A 54 -6.23 -8.42 -13.77
N VAL A 55 -7.11 -7.70 -14.48
CA VAL A 55 -6.82 -6.36 -14.99
C VAL A 55 -6.46 -5.41 -13.85
N ILE A 56 -7.24 -5.38 -12.77
CA ILE A 56 -6.94 -4.52 -11.62
C ILE A 56 -5.61 -4.89 -10.95
N ALA A 57 -5.34 -6.19 -10.78
CA ALA A 57 -4.07 -6.63 -10.20
C ALA A 57 -2.86 -6.26 -11.08
N LEU A 58 -3.00 -6.37 -12.40
CA LEU A 58 -1.96 -5.96 -13.35
C LEU A 58 -1.75 -4.44 -13.35
N LEU A 59 -2.83 -3.65 -13.29
CA LEU A 59 -2.74 -2.20 -13.14
C LEU A 59 -2.01 -1.81 -11.85
N PHE A 60 -2.28 -2.51 -10.74
CA PHE A 60 -1.56 -2.31 -9.49
C PHE A 60 -0.07 -2.67 -9.62
N ALA A 61 0.24 -3.83 -10.20
CA ALA A 61 1.62 -4.26 -10.41
C ALA A 61 2.40 -3.28 -11.30
N ALA A 62 1.76 -2.75 -12.35
CA ALA A 62 2.33 -1.72 -13.21
C ALA A 62 2.54 -0.40 -12.47
N ALA A 63 1.57 0.04 -11.66
CA ALA A 63 1.67 1.25 -10.85
C ALA A 63 2.75 1.15 -9.76
N ARG A 64 3.02 -0.06 -9.26
CA ARG A 64 4.08 -0.33 -8.29
C ARG A 64 5.48 -0.27 -8.94
N GLY A 65 5.59 -0.63 -10.22
CA GLY A 65 6.84 -0.62 -10.98
C GLY A 65 7.65 -1.92 -10.82
N GLY A 66 8.42 -2.25 -11.86
CA GLY A 66 9.21 -3.49 -11.94
C GLY A 66 10.30 -3.57 -10.86
N ASP A 67 11.03 -2.48 -10.66
CA ASP A 67 12.14 -2.38 -9.68
C ASP A 67 11.65 -2.47 -8.23
N SER A 68 10.41 -2.06 -7.97
CA SER A 68 9.74 -2.14 -6.66
C SER A 68 9.05 -3.49 -6.40
N GLY A 69 9.30 -4.49 -7.26
CA GLY A 69 8.77 -5.85 -7.11
C GLY A 69 7.43 -6.13 -7.80
N GLY A 70 6.97 -5.29 -8.72
CA GLY A 70 5.76 -5.55 -9.51
C GLY A 70 5.82 -6.88 -10.28
N TRP A 71 6.99 -7.27 -10.78
CA TRP A 71 7.19 -8.56 -11.45
C TRP A 71 6.94 -9.76 -10.52
N TRP A 72 7.28 -9.62 -9.23
CA TRP A 72 7.04 -10.68 -8.25
C TRP A 72 5.55 -10.90 -7.98
N ILE A 73 4.72 -9.87 -8.07
CA ILE A 73 3.25 -9.99 -7.97
C ILE A 73 2.73 -10.88 -9.10
N VAL A 74 3.22 -10.65 -10.33
CA VAL A 74 2.81 -11.41 -11.51
C VAL A 74 3.25 -12.87 -11.40
N LEU A 75 4.52 -13.11 -11.08
CA LEU A 75 5.06 -14.47 -10.93
C LEU A 75 4.38 -15.24 -9.80
N ALA A 76 4.28 -14.64 -8.61
CA ALA A 76 3.63 -15.27 -7.47
C ALA A 76 2.15 -15.52 -7.72
N GLY A 77 1.46 -14.57 -8.37
CA GLY A 77 0.04 -14.71 -8.71
C GLY A 77 -0.21 -15.83 -9.72
N LEU A 78 0.70 -15.99 -10.69
CA LEU A 78 0.63 -17.09 -11.67
C LEU A 78 0.83 -18.45 -11.00
N VAL A 79 1.86 -18.59 -10.15
CA VAL A 79 2.11 -19.82 -9.38
C VAL A 79 0.90 -20.13 -8.50
N TRP A 80 0.35 -19.12 -7.83
CA TRP A 80 -0.85 -19.25 -7.02
C TRP A 80 -2.05 -19.70 -7.85
N ALA A 81 -2.26 -19.16 -9.06
CA ALA A 81 -3.34 -19.57 -9.94
C ALA A 81 -3.24 -21.03 -10.36
N VAL A 82 -2.03 -21.48 -10.72
CA VAL A 82 -1.78 -22.88 -11.13
C VAL A 82 -2.01 -23.81 -9.95
N PHE A 83 -1.44 -23.47 -8.78
CA PHE A 83 -1.64 -24.23 -7.55
C PHE A 83 -3.13 -24.32 -7.21
N TRP A 84 -3.84 -23.20 -7.19
CA TRP A 84 -5.24 -23.14 -6.81
C TRP A 84 -6.13 -23.93 -7.78
N THR A 85 -5.95 -23.74 -9.09
CA THR A 85 -6.75 -24.40 -10.12
C THR A 85 -6.47 -25.91 -10.17
N GLY A 86 -5.21 -26.30 -10.09
CA GLY A 86 -4.79 -27.70 -10.16
C GLY A 86 -5.10 -28.50 -8.90
N PHE A 87 -4.87 -27.90 -7.73
CA PHE A 87 -5.03 -28.57 -6.44
C PHE A 87 -6.49 -28.58 -5.96
N MET A 88 -7.18 -27.42 -5.99
CA MET A 88 -8.53 -27.31 -5.43
C MET A 88 -9.60 -27.88 -6.35
N ARG A 89 -9.33 -28.04 -7.65
CA ARG A 89 -10.28 -28.54 -8.67
C ARG A 89 -11.66 -27.88 -8.54
N VAL A 90 -12.65 -28.59 -8.00
CA VAL A 90 -14.03 -28.13 -7.79
C VAL A 90 -14.12 -26.97 -6.78
N GLY A 91 -13.16 -26.88 -5.85
CA GLY A 91 -12.99 -25.75 -4.94
C GLY A 91 -12.62 -24.44 -5.63
N SER A 92 -12.27 -24.45 -6.92
CA SER A 92 -12.13 -23.22 -7.72
C SER A 92 -13.43 -22.44 -7.83
N GLN A 93 -14.59 -23.06 -7.57
CA GLN A 93 -15.87 -22.36 -7.49
C GLN A 93 -15.87 -21.34 -6.34
N VAL A 94 -15.11 -21.57 -5.27
CA VAL A 94 -14.97 -20.62 -4.16
C VAL A 94 -14.27 -19.32 -4.63
N SER A 95 -13.47 -19.37 -5.70
CA SER A 95 -12.92 -18.15 -6.32
C SER A 95 -13.99 -17.19 -6.85
N LEU A 96 -15.24 -17.63 -7.07
CA LEU A 96 -16.35 -16.73 -7.39
C LEU A 96 -16.59 -15.69 -6.30
N LEU A 97 -16.32 -16.05 -5.05
CA LEU A 97 -16.44 -15.14 -3.91
C LEU A 97 -15.07 -14.51 -3.57
N LEU A 98 -13.99 -15.29 -3.62
CA LEU A 98 -12.67 -14.78 -3.25
C LEU A 98 -12.11 -13.77 -4.25
N ALA A 99 -12.27 -13.97 -5.56
CA ALA A 99 -11.76 -13.03 -6.56
C ALA A 99 -12.34 -11.61 -6.40
N PRO A 100 -13.67 -11.40 -6.31
CA PRO A 100 -14.21 -10.06 -6.08
C PRO A 100 -13.88 -9.54 -4.68
N ALA A 101 -13.91 -10.36 -3.64
CA ALA A 101 -13.55 -9.93 -2.29
C ALA A 101 -12.09 -9.43 -2.23
N ALA A 102 -11.15 -10.16 -2.85
CA ALA A 102 -9.75 -9.77 -2.94
C ALA A 102 -9.57 -8.50 -3.76
N THR A 103 -10.31 -8.37 -4.87
CA THR A 103 -10.29 -7.14 -5.69
C THR A 103 -10.77 -5.94 -4.89
N LEU A 104 -11.86 -6.09 -4.12
CA LEU A 104 -12.37 -5.02 -3.25
C LEU A 104 -11.36 -4.65 -2.14
N LEU A 105 -10.73 -5.65 -1.52
CA LEU A 105 -9.69 -5.43 -0.52
C LEU A 105 -8.47 -4.72 -1.12
N LEU A 106 -8.03 -5.13 -2.31
CA LEU A 106 -6.94 -4.48 -3.03
C LEU A 106 -7.29 -3.03 -3.35
N CYS A 107 -8.48 -2.76 -3.89
CA CYS A 107 -8.94 -1.41 -4.17
C CYS A 107 -9.03 -0.56 -2.89
N ALA A 108 -9.62 -1.09 -1.82
CA ALA A 108 -9.75 -0.39 -0.54
C ALA A 108 -8.37 -0.08 0.08
N ALA A 109 -7.47 -1.06 0.10
CA ALA A 109 -6.10 -0.88 0.60
C ALA A 109 -5.32 0.12 -0.25
N TRP A 110 -5.50 0.07 -1.58
CA TRP A 110 -4.80 0.97 -2.49
C TRP A 110 -5.32 2.40 -2.38
N ILE A 111 -6.63 2.59 -2.22
CA ILE A 111 -7.23 3.91 -1.95
C ILE A 111 -6.80 4.42 -0.58
N SER A 112 -6.75 3.58 0.46
CA SER A 112 -6.32 3.97 1.82
C SER A 112 -4.87 4.48 1.86
N VAL A 113 -3.97 3.89 1.08
CA VAL A 113 -2.58 4.36 0.96
C VAL A 113 -2.45 5.66 0.17
N ARG A 114 -3.41 5.96 -0.72
CA ARG A 114 -3.47 7.29 -1.34
C ARG A 114 -4.00 8.25 -0.28
N VAL A 115 -3.10 9.05 0.28
CA VAL A 115 -3.44 10.16 1.19
C VAL A 115 -4.64 10.91 0.60
N PRO A 116 -5.76 11.07 1.34
CA PRO A 116 -6.88 11.86 0.85
C PRO A 116 -6.34 13.21 0.40
N PRO A 117 -6.75 13.75 -0.76
CA PRO A 117 -6.39 15.11 -1.09
C PRO A 117 -6.75 15.93 0.14
N GLU A 118 -5.78 16.65 0.71
CA GLU A 118 -6.10 17.64 1.71
C GLU A 118 -7.05 18.60 1.00
N LEU A 119 -8.36 18.37 1.18
CA LEU A 119 -9.35 19.41 1.10
C LEU A 119 -8.78 20.42 2.07
N GLY A 120 -8.13 21.46 1.52
CA GLY A 120 -7.50 22.55 2.23
C GLY A 120 -8.55 23.37 2.97
N ILE A 121 -9.35 22.72 3.80
CA ILE A 121 -10.08 23.29 4.89
C ILE A 121 -8.98 23.60 5.89
N GLY A 122 -8.38 24.77 5.72
CA GLY A 122 -7.31 25.28 6.56
C GLY A 122 -7.76 25.29 8.01
N THR A 123 -7.51 24.20 8.72
CA THR A 123 -7.57 24.14 10.18
C THR A 123 -6.26 24.64 10.80
N SER A 124 -5.33 25.12 9.98
CA SER A 124 -4.23 25.98 10.41
C SER A 124 -4.69 27.44 10.56
N TYR A 125 -5.69 27.70 11.41
CA TYR A 125 -5.74 29.00 12.07
C TYR A 125 -4.69 28.97 13.18
N ALA A 126 -3.45 29.29 12.84
CA ALA A 126 -2.45 29.64 13.84
C ALA A 126 -2.81 31.03 14.35
N PRO A 127 -3.23 31.21 15.63
CA PRO A 127 -3.44 32.55 16.15
C PRO A 127 -2.11 33.29 16.11
N THR A 128 -2.03 34.36 15.31
CA THR A 128 -0.90 35.31 15.19
C THR A 128 -0.65 36.12 16.48
N SER A 129 -1.12 35.63 17.63
CA SER A 129 -0.89 36.20 18.95
C SER A 129 0.30 35.56 19.66
N ALA A 130 1.31 35.10 18.91
CA ALA A 130 2.68 35.11 19.41
C ALA A 130 3.15 36.57 19.40
N VAL A 131 2.68 37.30 20.40
CA VAL A 131 3.21 38.59 20.83
C VAL A 131 4.72 38.49 20.80
N GLY A 132 5.35 39.41 20.07
CA GLY A 132 6.78 39.40 19.78
C GLY A 132 7.60 38.97 20.99
N GLN A 133 8.56 38.09 20.77
CA GLN A 133 9.66 37.92 21.70
C GLN A 133 10.38 39.27 21.83
N VAL A 134 9.92 40.09 22.77
CA VAL A 134 10.63 41.27 23.24
C VAL A 134 11.93 40.75 23.82
N ARG A 135 13.00 40.88 23.03
CA ARG A 135 14.37 40.63 23.48
C ARG A 135 14.65 41.67 24.57
N LEU A 136 14.50 41.29 25.83
CA LEU A 136 14.89 42.16 26.94
C LEU A 136 16.39 42.50 26.79
N PRO A 137 16.79 43.76 26.97
CA PRO A 137 18.20 44.13 26.99
C PRO A 137 18.88 43.34 28.12
N VAL A 138 19.95 42.63 27.78
CA VAL A 138 20.89 42.07 28.77
C VAL A 138 21.39 43.23 29.62
N ALA A 139 21.19 43.13 30.93
CA ALA A 139 21.68 44.13 31.89
C ALA A 139 23.21 44.24 31.74
N PRO A 140 23.78 45.45 31.68
CA PRO A 140 25.23 45.60 31.70
C PRO A 140 25.73 45.08 33.03
N ASP A 141 26.69 44.16 32.97
CA ASP A 141 27.43 43.65 34.12
C ASP A 141 27.85 44.83 34.99
N SER A 142 27.22 44.99 36.14
CA SER A 142 27.70 45.84 37.22
C SER A 142 28.93 45.17 37.83
N GLY A 143 30.02 45.17 37.06
CA GLY A 143 31.36 44.84 37.50
C GLY A 143 31.79 45.89 38.50
N ALA A 144 31.48 45.64 39.77
CA ALA A 144 32.03 46.35 40.89
C ALA A 144 33.56 46.33 40.78
N ARG A 145 34.15 47.52 40.58
CA ARG A 145 35.54 47.80 40.94
C ARG A 145 35.65 47.77 42.46
N PRO A 146 36.69 47.11 42.98
CA PRO A 146 37.47 47.72 44.04
C PRO A 146 38.92 47.87 43.58
N ASP A 147 39.33 49.13 43.56
CA ASP A 147 40.70 49.57 43.45
C ASP A 147 41.47 49.16 44.72
N PHE A 148 42.52 48.35 44.62
CA PHE A 148 43.54 48.26 45.67
C PHE A 148 44.90 47.79 45.12
N PHE A 149 45.78 48.77 44.93
CA PHE A 149 47.25 48.73 45.05
C PHE A 149 48.00 47.39 44.88
N ASP A 150 48.82 47.30 43.83
CA ASP A 150 50.26 47.03 44.03
C ASP A 150 51.09 47.71 42.93
N GLY A 151 52.13 48.42 43.36
CA GLY A 151 53.00 49.24 42.53
C GLY A 151 54.43 48.71 42.52
N ARG A 152 54.98 48.57 41.30
CA ARG A 152 56.41 48.54 40.88
C ARG A 152 56.58 47.49 39.77
N ARG A 153 57.38 47.67 38.72
CA ARG A 153 58.12 48.80 38.11
C ARG A 153 58.55 48.28 36.73
N VAL A 154 58.36 49.11 35.70
CA VAL A 154 59.20 49.38 34.52
C VAL A 154 60.21 48.31 34.06
N SER A 155 60.06 47.92 32.79
CA SER A 155 61.06 47.28 31.94
C SER A 155 62.23 48.22 31.59
N ARG A 156 63.45 47.81 31.92
CA ARG A 156 64.67 47.92 31.11
C ARG A 156 65.81 47.17 31.79
#